data_AF-A0A0M3G7Z2-F1
#
_entry.id   AF-A0A0M3G7Z2-F1
#
_cell.length_a   1.000
_cell.length_b   1.000
_cell.length_c   1.000
_cell.angle_alpha   90.00
_cell.angle_beta   90.00
_cell.angle_gamma   90.00
#
_symmetry.space_group_name_H-M   'P 1'
#
loop_
_entity.id
_entity.type
_entity.pdbx_description
1 polymer ?
#
loop_
_entity_poly.entity_id
_entity_poly.type
_entity_poly.pdbx_seq_one_letter_code
_entity_poly.pdbx_strand_id
1 'polypeptide(L)'
;MFTGMIIKKLPSKLTALFRISLYTIFALVMLCLLVDKGVSFYVRDKIFTNIDELPPRAYALVLGTSKYIIGGKPNAYYEYRLAAAKELIDHQKVNYLLLSGDNRTIQYNEPRAMFRDLRKMGVSEASMFRDFAGFRTLDSVIRADKIFQVQTFTIVSQKFHCERALLIAKAHDIDAICFVAKQPELHLSTRIREVFARIKAVLDLILGVEPYFLGNPTPLPNSTKL
;
A
#
# COMPACT_ATOMS: atom_id res chain seq x y z
N MET A 1 52.61 39.72 1.58
CA MET A 1 53.28 38.42 1.35
C MET A 1 52.46 37.37 2.09
N PHE A 2 52.13 36.24 1.45
CA PHE A 2 51.21 35.16 1.89
C PHE A 2 49.72 35.28 1.47
N THR A 3 49.47 35.24 0.17
CA THR A 3 48.25 34.66 -0.40
C THR A 3 48.66 33.65 -1.46
N GLY A 4 48.82 32.39 -1.07
CA GLY A 4 49.25 31.35 -1.99
C GLY A 4 49.46 30.03 -1.29
N MET A 5 48.38 29.40 -0.83
CA MET A 5 48.44 28.03 -0.35
C MET A 5 47.35 27.15 -0.99
N ILE A 6 47.70 26.64 -2.17
CA ILE A 6 47.48 25.27 -2.63
C ILE A 6 46.02 24.79 -2.70
N ILE A 7 45.40 25.00 -3.87
CA ILE A 7 44.39 24.06 -4.39
C ILE A 7 45.17 22.93 -5.07
N LYS A 8 45.45 21.84 -4.36
CA LYS A 8 45.97 20.60 -4.98
C LYS A 8 44.93 20.13 -6.00
N LYS A 9 45.23 20.21 -7.30
CA LYS A 9 44.39 19.63 -8.36
C LYS A 9 44.27 18.13 -8.10
N LEU A 10 43.04 17.68 -7.90
CA LEU A 10 42.71 16.27 -7.73
C LEU A 10 43.19 15.49 -8.98
N PRO A 11 43.82 14.30 -8.85
CA PRO A 11 44.35 13.57 -9.99
C PRO A 11 43.25 13.30 -11.04
N SER A 12 43.57 13.45 -12.34
CA SER A 12 42.60 13.39 -13.43
C SER A 12 41.75 12.11 -13.44
N LYS A 13 42.36 10.96 -13.08
CA LYS A 13 41.64 9.68 -12.90
C LYS A 13 40.63 9.73 -11.75
N LEU A 14 40.95 10.39 -10.64
CA LEU A 14 40.05 10.54 -9.50
C LEU A 14 38.88 11.48 -9.83
N THR A 15 39.11 12.53 -10.63
CA THR A 15 38.03 13.37 -11.16
C THR A 15 37.12 12.63 -12.15
N ALA A 16 37.67 11.74 -12.97
CA ALA A 16 36.89 10.91 -13.90
C ALA A 16 36.03 9.87 -13.16
N LEU A 17 36.60 9.18 -12.16
CA LEU A 17 35.86 8.24 -11.30
C LEU A 17 34.73 8.94 -10.52
N PHE A 18 34.97 10.15 -10.02
CA PHE A 18 33.94 10.95 -9.36
C PHE A 18 32.78 11.31 -10.31
N ARG A 19 33.09 11.72 -11.55
CA ARG A 19 32.07 12.02 -12.57
C ARG A 19 31.26 10.79 -12.94
N ILE A 20 31.92 9.64 -13.16
CA ILE A 20 31.23 8.37 -13.46
C ILE A 20 30.29 8.00 -12.32
N SER A 21 30.76 8.06 -11.06
CA SER A 21 29.92 7.80 -9.90
C SER A 21 28.69 8.72 -9.85
N LEU A 22 28.87 10.01 -10.10
CA LEU A 22 27.78 10.99 -10.15
C LEU A 22 26.76 10.66 -11.25
N TYR A 23 27.21 10.32 -12.46
CA TYR A 23 26.32 9.93 -13.56
C TYR A 23 25.58 8.63 -13.26
N THR A 24 26.24 7.65 -12.65
CA THR A 24 25.61 6.39 -12.24
C THR A 24 24.53 6.63 -11.18
N ILE A 25 24.82 7.44 -10.15
CA ILE A 25 23.83 7.80 -9.12
C ILE A 25 22.65 8.54 -9.75
N PHE A 26 22.92 9.50 -10.64
CA PHE A 26 21.87 10.23 -11.34
C PHE A 26 20.99 9.30 -12.19
N ALA A 27 21.60 8.38 -12.96
CA ALA A 27 20.87 7.40 -13.75
C ALA A 27 20.00 6.48 -12.88
N LEU A 28 20.50 6.03 -11.72
CA LEU A 28 19.73 5.22 -10.77
C LEU A 28 18.55 5.99 -10.19
N VAL A 29 18.74 7.26 -9.80
CA VAL A 29 17.64 8.11 -9.31
C VAL A 29 16.59 8.30 -10.40
N MET A 30 17.00 8.57 -11.64
CA MET A 30 16.08 8.70 -12.77
C MET A 30 15.31 7.41 -13.03
N LEU A 31 15.98 6.25 -12.98
CA LEU A 31 15.32 4.95 -13.10
C LEU A 31 14.27 4.74 -12.00
N CYS A 32 14.60 5.03 -10.75
CA CYS A 32 13.67 4.94 -9.62
C CYS A 32 12.41 5.80 -9.84
N LEU A 33 12.59 7.03 -10.33
CA LEU A 33 11.49 7.95 -10.64
C LEU A 33 10.65 7.46 -11.83
N LEU A 34 11.29 6.92 -12.87
CA LEU A 34 10.62 6.35 -14.03
C LEU A 34 9.77 5.14 -13.65
N VAL A 35 10.30 4.23 -12.82
CA VAL A 35 9.55 3.09 -12.29
C VAL A 35 8.36 3.57 -11.45
N ASP A 36 8.59 4.55 -10.56
CA ASP A 36 7.51 5.10 -9.73
C ASP A 36 6.37 5.68 -10.57
N LYS A 37 6.70 6.51 -11.57
CA LYS A 37 5.72 7.11 -12.47
C LYS A 37 5.08 6.09 -13.41
N GLY A 38 5.85 5.12 -13.89
CA GLY A 38 5.38 4.03 -14.75
C GLY A 38 4.32 3.19 -14.06
N VAL A 39 4.55 2.81 -12.80
CA VAL A 39 3.56 2.08 -11.99
C VAL A 39 2.31 2.93 -11.77
N SER A 40 2.46 4.20 -11.35
CA SER A 40 1.31 5.11 -11.19
C SER A 40 0.48 5.21 -12.47
N PHE A 41 1.13 5.28 -13.63
CA PHE A 41 0.46 5.32 -14.92
C PHE A 41 -0.22 4.00 -15.27
N TYR A 42 0.43 2.87 -15.00
CA TYR A 42 -0.03 1.52 -15.36
C TYR A 42 -1.32 1.08 -14.65
N VAL A 43 -1.59 1.64 -13.47
CA VAL A 43 -2.73 1.27 -12.61
C VAL A 43 -3.79 2.38 -12.48
N ARG A 44 -3.60 3.51 -13.17
CA ARG A 44 -4.41 4.74 -12.99
C ARG A 44 -5.89 4.55 -13.26
N ASP A 45 -6.24 3.65 -14.17
CA ASP A 45 -7.61 3.33 -14.61
C ASP A 45 -8.40 2.54 -13.55
N LYS A 46 -7.72 2.04 -12.52
CA LYS A 46 -8.32 1.27 -11.41
C LYS A 46 -8.31 2.06 -10.09
N ILE A 47 -7.97 3.34 -10.13
CA ILE A 47 -7.94 4.22 -8.95
C ILE A 47 -9.14 5.16 -8.99
N PHE A 48 -9.94 5.13 -7.92
CA PHE A 48 -11.11 5.97 -7.74
C PHE A 48 -10.94 6.86 -6.52
N THR A 49 -11.25 8.15 -6.68
CA THR A 49 -11.28 9.15 -5.60
C THR A 49 -12.68 9.67 -5.32
N ASN A 50 -13.60 9.47 -6.27
CA ASN A 50 -15.00 9.82 -6.16
C ASN A 50 -15.80 8.55 -5.92
N ILE A 51 -16.63 8.54 -4.87
CA ILE A 51 -17.46 7.38 -4.53
C ILE A 51 -18.53 7.12 -5.58
N ASP A 52 -19.04 8.16 -6.24
CA ASP A 52 -20.10 8.01 -7.24
C ASP A 52 -19.62 7.25 -8.48
N GLU A 53 -18.36 7.45 -8.86
CA GLU A 53 -17.69 6.77 -9.98
C GLU A 53 -17.24 5.35 -9.64
N LEU A 54 -17.16 5.00 -8.35
CA LEU A 54 -16.66 3.70 -7.90
C LEU A 54 -17.67 2.59 -8.26
N PRO A 55 -17.27 1.56 -9.03
CA PRO A 55 -18.10 0.38 -9.27
C PRO A 55 -18.35 -0.40 -7.97
N PRO A 56 -19.58 -0.85 -7.71
CA PRO A 56 -19.88 -1.64 -6.51
C PRO A 56 -19.17 -3.01 -6.59
N ARG A 57 -18.68 -3.49 -5.44
CA ARG A 57 -18.06 -4.81 -5.29
C ARG A 57 -18.48 -5.44 -3.97
N ALA A 58 -18.64 -6.75 -3.92
CA ALA A 58 -19.06 -7.44 -2.69
C ALA A 58 -18.17 -7.15 -1.48
N TYR A 59 -16.86 -7.05 -1.70
CA TYR A 59 -15.84 -6.93 -0.67
C TYR A 59 -14.95 -5.71 -0.88
N ALA A 60 -14.60 -5.06 0.23
CA ALA A 60 -13.42 -4.20 0.30
C ALA A 60 -12.28 -4.86 1.07
N LEU A 61 -11.06 -4.84 0.49
CA LEU A 61 -9.83 -5.15 1.22
C LEU A 61 -9.29 -3.86 1.86
N VAL A 62 -9.45 -3.74 3.17
CA VAL A 62 -8.91 -2.61 3.94
C VAL A 62 -7.49 -2.95 4.38
N LEU A 63 -6.51 -2.28 3.78
CA LEU A 63 -5.10 -2.53 4.10
C LEU A 63 -4.74 -1.95 5.48
N GLY A 64 -3.90 -2.67 6.22
CA GLY A 64 -3.47 -2.30 7.57
C GLY A 64 -2.49 -1.11 7.59
N THR A 65 -2.52 -0.38 8.71
CA THR A 65 -1.49 0.59 9.10
C THR A 65 -1.56 0.77 10.61
N SER A 66 -0.47 1.20 11.23
CA SER A 66 -0.41 1.39 12.67
C SER A 66 -1.40 2.46 13.13
N LYS A 67 -2.18 2.17 14.17
CA LYS A 67 -3.13 3.12 14.76
C LYS A 67 -2.46 4.37 15.33
N TYR A 68 -1.24 4.21 15.84
CA TYR A 68 -0.45 5.27 16.44
C TYR A 68 0.87 5.41 15.70
N ILE A 69 1.35 6.65 15.57
CA ILE A 69 2.71 6.94 15.10
C ILE A 69 3.70 6.82 16.25
N ILE A 70 5.00 6.93 15.94
CA ILE A 70 6.06 7.01 16.95
C ILE A 70 5.74 8.15 17.93
N GLY A 71 5.78 7.86 19.22
CA GLY A 71 5.38 8.80 20.29
C GLY A 71 3.90 8.72 20.68
N GLY A 72 3.12 7.76 20.16
CA GLY A 72 1.77 7.44 20.65
C GLY A 72 0.66 8.34 20.14
N LYS A 73 0.95 9.31 19.27
CA LYS A 73 -0.08 10.16 18.65
C LYS A 73 -0.95 9.35 17.68
N PRO A 74 -2.25 9.67 17.55
CA PRO A 74 -3.10 9.05 16.55
C PRO A 74 -2.53 9.20 15.13
N ASN A 75 -2.68 8.15 14.32
CA ASN A 75 -2.23 8.15 12.94
C ASN A 75 -3.37 8.58 12.01
N ALA A 76 -3.27 9.77 11.40
CA ALA A 76 -4.26 10.25 10.44
C ALA A 76 -4.46 9.30 9.23
N TYR A 77 -3.40 8.59 8.81
CA TYR A 77 -3.51 7.58 7.74
C TYR A 77 -4.46 6.43 8.13
N TYR A 78 -4.46 6.05 9.41
CA TYR A 78 -5.33 5.01 9.95
C TYR A 78 -6.78 5.49 9.98
N GLU A 79 -7.02 6.67 10.57
CA GLU A 79 -8.36 7.24 10.74
C GLU A 79 -9.05 7.47 9.39
N TYR A 80 -8.35 8.07 8.43
CA TYR A 80 -8.91 8.32 7.10
C TYR A 80 -9.19 7.04 6.32
N ARG A 81 -8.45 5.96 6.57
CA ARG A 81 -8.70 4.67 5.93
C ARG A 81 -9.95 4.00 6.48
N LEU A 82 -10.20 4.07 7.79
CA LEU A 82 -11.44 3.57 8.39
C LEU A 82 -12.64 4.42 7.98
N ALA A 83 -12.47 5.74 7.87
CA ALA A 83 -13.50 6.63 7.35
C ALA A 83 -13.91 6.22 5.92
N ALA A 84 -12.93 6.04 5.02
CA ALA A 84 -13.20 5.58 3.65
C ALA A 84 -13.84 4.19 3.62
N ALA A 85 -13.40 3.25 4.46
CA ALA A 85 -14.01 1.93 4.53
C ALA A 85 -15.47 1.96 4.99
N LYS A 86 -15.80 2.83 5.96
CA LYS A 86 -17.18 3.08 6.39
C LYS A 86 -18.00 3.72 5.27
N GLU A 87 -17.44 4.71 4.58
CA GLU A 87 -18.08 5.40 3.46
C GLU A 87 -18.55 4.41 2.39
N LEU A 88 -17.72 3.41 2.06
CA LEU A 88 -18.11 2.37 1.12
C LEU A 88 -19.33 1.53 1.59
N ILE A 89 -19.42 1.23 2.88
CA ILE A 89 -20.56 0.50 3.47
C ILE A 89 -21.81 1.37 3.45
N ASP A 90 -21.69 2.63 3.88
CA ASP A 90 -22.81 3.58 3.99
C ASP A 90 -23.45 3.86 2.63
N HIS A 91 -22.64 3.95 1.57
CA HIS A 91 -23.08 4.18 0.19
C HIS A 91 -23.36 2.88 -0.58
N GLN A 92 -23.39 1.73 0.10
CA GLN A 92 -23.67 0.42 -0.51
C GLN A 92 -22.74 0.09 -1.69
N LYS A 93 -21.52 0.63 -1.69
CA LYS A 93 -20.48 0.28 -2.67
C LYS A 93 -19.86 -1.06 -2.37
N VAL A 94 -19.89 -1.48 -1.10
CA VAL A 94 -19.49 -2.82 -0.67
C VAL A 94 -20.41 -3.36 0.42
N ASN A 95 -20.47 -4.69 0.56
CA ASN A 95 -21.24 -5.35 1.63
C ASN A 95 -20.36 -5.75 2.80
N TYR A 96 -19.11 -6.09 2.51
CA TYR A 96 -18.20 -6.70 3.46
C TYR A 96 -16.82 -6.02 3.44
N LEU A 97 -16.19 -5.95 4.60
CA LEU A 97 -14.82 -5.48 4.77
C LEU A 97 -13.94 -6.67 5.17
N LEU A 98 -12.87 -6.91 4.42
CA LEU A 98 -11.76 -7.76 4.82
C LEU A 98 -10.63 -6.87 5.36
N LEU A 99 -10.44 -6.90 6.67
CA LEU A 99 -9.45 -6.10 7.40
C LEU A 99 -8.13 -6.85 7.47
N SER A 100 -7.15 -6.51 6.63
CA SER A 100 -5.88 -7.25 6.52
C SER A 100 -4.70 -6.43 7.02
N GLY A 101 -3.88 -6.99 7.89
CA GLY A 101 -2.71 -6.30 8.46
C GLY A 101 -1.86 -7.18 9.35
N ASP A 102 -0.83 -6.59 9.95
CA ASP A 102 0.12 -7.30 10.80
C ASP A 102 -0.47 -7.64 12.18
N ASN A 103 -0.05 -8.78 12.73
CA ASN A 103 -0.37 -9.29 14.06
C ASN A 103 0.87 -9.85 14.80
N ARG A 104 2.09 -9.55 14.35
CA ARG A 104 3.34 -10.08 14.94
C ARG A 104 3.62 -9.62 16.36
N THR A 105 2.91 -8.60 16.88
CA THR A 105 2.99 -8.23 18.29
C THR A 105 1.59 -8.07 18.90
N ILE A 106 1.40 -8.55 20.13
CA ILE A 106 0.12 -8.46 20.87
C ILE A 106 -0.31 -6.99 21.07
N GLN A 107 0.65 -6.06 21.13
CA GLN A 107 0.39 -4.62 21.24
C GLN A 107 0.05 -3.95 19.89
N TYR A 108 0.22 -4.64 18.74
CA TYR A 108 -0.10 -4.15 17.39
C TYR A 108 -0.80 -5.22 16.53
N ASN A 109 -1.98 -5.68 16.97
CA ASN A 109 -2.88 -6.41 16.07
C ASN A 109 -3.72 -5.41 15.26
N GLU A 110 -3.26 -5.07 14.06
CA GLU A 110 -3.90 -4.08 13.20
C GLU A 110 -5.34 -4.48 12.83
N PRO A 111 -5.64 -5.73 12.40
CA PRO A 111 -7.02 -6.13 12.09
C PRO A 111 -7.98 -6.03 13.27
N ARG A 112 -7.55 -6.36 14.50
CA ARG A 112 -8.36 -6.19 15.72
C ARG A 112 -8.63 -4.72 16.02
N ALA A 113 -7.62 -3.87 15.85
CA ALA A 113 -7.78 -2.43 16.06
C ALA A 113 -8.79 -1.85 15.06
N MET A 114 -8.64 -2.17 13.77
CA MET A 114 -9.55 -1.72 12.71
C MET A 114 -10.98 -2.20 12.98
N PHE A 115 -11.16 -3.49 13.31
CA PHE A 115 -12.47 -4.06 13.62
C PHE A 115 -13.17 -3.34 14.78
N ARG A 116 -12.44 -3.15 15.89
CA ARG A 116 -12.98 -2.46 17.07
C ARG A 116 -13.39 -1.03 16.74
N ASP A 117 -12.56 -0.31 16.00
CA ASP A 117 -12.78 1.10 15.73
C ASP A 117 -13.88 1.31 14.67
N LEU A 118 -13.97 0.46 13.64
CA LEU A 118 -15.10 0.44 12.70
C LEU A 118 -16.42 0.06 13.38
N ARG A 119 -16.40 -0.88 14.33
CA ARG A 119 -17.58 -1.18 15.16
C ARG A 119 -18.05 0.04 15.93
N LYS A 120 -17.12 0.79 16.53
CA LYS A 120 -17.44 2.05 17.23
C LYS A 120 -17.99 3.12 16.29
N MET A 121 -17.62 3.07 15.00
CA MET A 121 -18.18 3.93 13.96
C MET A 121 -19.55 3.46 13.46
N GLY A 122 -20.08 2.33 13.94
CA GLY A 122 -21.40 1.81 13.59
C GLY A 122 -21.41 0.77 12.46
N VAL A 123 -20.25 0.30 12.00
CA VAL A 123 -20.19 -0.80 11.02
C VAL A 123 -20.57 -2.12 11.71
N SER A 124 -21.47 -2.88 11.09
CA SER A 124 -21.95 -4.17 11.62
C SER A 124 -20.80 -5.19 11.76
N GLU A 125 -20.77 -5.93 12.86
CA GLU A 125 -19.77 -7.00 13.03
C GLU A 125 -19.92 -8.09 11.97
N ALA A 126 -21.15 -8.36 11.53
CA ALA A 126 -21.44 -9.36 10.49
C ALA A 126 -20.91 -8.97 9.11
N SER A 127 -20.57 -7.68 8.90
CA SER A 127 -19.99 -7.20 7.64
C SER A 127 -18.46 -7.12 7.67
N MET A 128 -17.78 -7.61 8.73
CA MET A 128 -16.33 -7.44 8.89
C MET A 128 -15.60 -8.75 9.18
N PHE A 129 -14.59 -9.04 8.36
CA PHE A 129 -13.67 -10.17 8.49
C PHE A 129 -12.25 -9.69 8.76
N ARG A 130 -11.40 -10.53 9.36
CA ARG A 130 -10.04 -10.17 9.78
C ARG A 130 -9.03 -11.14 9.20
N ASP A 131 -8.00 -10.58 8.56
CA ASP A 131 -6.82 -11.30 8.10
C ASP A 131 -5.58 -10.87 8.90
N PHE A 132 -5.09 -11.78 9.73
CA PHE A 132 -3.97 -11.54 10.64
C PHE A 132 -2.59 -11.82 10.04
N ALA A 133 -2.52 -12.20 8.76
CA ALA A 133 -1.28 -12.55 8.08
C ALA A 133 -0.97 -11.63 6.89
N GLY A 134 -1.52 -10.41 6.89
CA GLY A 134 -1.23 -9.33 5.95
C GLY A 134 0.06 -8.58 6.27
N PHE A 135 1.20 -9.27 6.36
CA PHE A 135 2.48 -8.68 6.82
C PHE A 135 3.07 -7.66 5.84
N ARG A 136 2.77 -7.81 4.55
CA ARG A 136 3.14 -6.91 3.46
C ARG A 136 1.92 -6.71 2.58
N THR A 137 2.00 -5.70 1.72
CA THR A 137 0.95 -5.46 0.70
C THR A 137 0.75 -6.68 -0.20
N LEU A 138 1.84 -7.37 -0.56
CA LEU A 138 1.81 -8.62 -1.30
C LEU A 138 0.98 -9.70 -0.60
N ASP A 139 1.23 -9.87 0.71
CA ASP A 139 0.54 -10.88 1.51
C ASP A 139 -0.97 -10.58 1.57
N SER A 140 -1.37 -9.33 1.88
CA SER A 140 -2.79 -8.94 1.94
C SER A 140 -3.54 -9.16 0.63
N VAL A 141 -2.93 -8.76 -0.50
CA VAL A 141 -3.59 -8.85 -1.83
C VAL A 141 -3.73 -10.31 -2.26
N ILE A 142 -2.67 -11.11 -2.18
CA ILE A 142 -2.73 -12.52 -2.60
C ILE A 142 -3.62 -13.34 -1.66
N ARG A 143 -3.57 -13.07 -0.34
CA ARG A 143 -4.41 -13.80 0.62
C ARG A 143 -5.90 -13.50 0.44
N ALA A 144 -6.28 -12.28 0.07
CA ALA A 144 -7.66 -11.96 -0.26
C ALA A 144 -8.23 -12.89 -1.35
N ASP A 145 -7.44 -13.14 -2.40
CA ASP A 145 -7.79 -14.10 -3.46
C ASP A 145 -7.65 -15.55 -3.02
N LYS A 146 -6.46 -15.99 -2.59
CA LYS A 146 -6.16 -17.41 -2.38
C LYS A 146 -6.78 -18.01 -1.12
N ILE A 147 -6.90 -17.22 -0.05
CA ILE A 147 -7.34 -17.70 1.26
C ILE A 147 -8.78 -17.36 1.50
N PHE A 148 -9.16 -16.12 1.26
CA PHE A 148 -10.53 -15.65 1.49
C PHE A 148 -11.44 -15.85 0.27
N GLN A 149 -10.88 -16.28 -0.87
CA GLN A 149 -11.61 -16.54 -2.12
C GLN A 149 -12.42 -15.33 -2.61
N VAL A 150 -11.88 -14.14 -2.35
CA VAL A 150 -12.44 -12.87 -2.83
C VAL A 150 -11.75 -12.54 -4.14
N GLN A 151 -12.34 -12.97 -5.25
CA GLN A 151 -11.75 -12.82 -6.60
C GLN A 151 -11.85 -11.38 -7.14
N THR A 152 -12.90 -10.66 -6.77
CA THR A 152 -13.13 -9.27 -7.19
C THR A 152 -13.38 -8.36 -5.97
N PHE A 153 -12.51 -7.38 -5.72
CA PHE A 153 -12.63 -6.51 -4.54
C PHE A 153 -12.16 -5.07 -4.73
N THR A 154 -12.62 -4.19 -3.84
CA THR A 154 -12.17 -2.80 -3.75
C THR A 154 -11.11 -2.67 -2.67
N ILE A 155 -9.90 -2.30 -3.01
CA ILE A 155 -8.84 -1.98 -2.04
C ILE A 155 -9.14 -0.60 -1.43
N VAL A 156 -8.95 -0.45 -0.13
CA VAL A 156 -9.07 0.84 0.56
C VAL A 156 -7.73 1.19 1.21
N SER A 157 -7.09 2.24 0.71
CA SER A 157 -5.87 2.82 1.29
C SER A 157 -5.57 4.21 0.71
N GLN A 158 -4.44 4.81 1.04
CA GLN A 158 -3.97 6.04 0.39
C GLN A 158 -3.41 5.77 -1.00
N LYS A 159 -3.38 6.81 -1.84
CA LYS A 159 -3.05 6.70 -3.27
C LYS A 159 -1.75 5.93 -3.55
N PHE A 160 -0.66 6.26 -2.86
CA PHE A 160 0.62 5.59 -3.07
C PHE A 160 0.57 4.07 -2.77
N HIS A 161 -0.28 3.68 -1.82
CA HIS A 161 -0.44 2.30 -1.38
C HIS A 161 -1.42 1.56 -2.29
N CYS A 162 -2.49 2.23 -2.73
CA CYS A 162 -3.35 1.77 -3.83
C CYS A 162 -2.52 1.40 -5.07
N GLU A 163 -1.62 2.29 -5.51
CA GLU A 163 -0.80 2.07 -6.71
C GLU A 163 0.05 0.80 -6.57
N ARG A 164 0.67 0.57 -5.39
CA ARG A 164 1.43 -0.65 -5.11
C ARG A 164 0.54 -1.88 -5.06
N ALA A 165 -0.61 -1.80 -4.40
CA ALA A 165 -1.51 -2.94 -4.23
C ALA A 165 -2.15 -3.37 -5.56
N LEU A 166 -2.52 -2.41 -6.41
CA LEU A 166 -3.03 -2.66 -7.76
C LEU A 166 -1.98 -3.23 -8.69
N LEU A 167 -0.71 -2.80 -8.57
CA LEU A 167 0.39 -3.40 -9.31
C LEU A 167 0.50 -4.90 -9.01
N ILE A 168 0.46 -5.26 -7.72
CA ILE A 168 0.49 -6.64 -7.28
C ILE A 168 -0.75 -7.39 -7.80
N ALA A 169 -1.95 -6.85 -7.60
CA ALA A 169 -3.19 -7.50 -8.05
C ALA A 169 -3.13 -7.81 -9.56
N LYS A 170 -2.74 -6.82 -10.38
CA LYS A 170 -2.65 -6.98 -11.84
C LYS A 170 -1.57 -7.96 -12.27
N ALA A 171 -0.47 -8.09 -11.53
CA ALA A 171 0.58 -9.08 -11.82
C ALA A 171 0.18 -10.52 -11.46
N HIS A 172 -0.86 -10.69 -10.64
CA HIS A 172 -1.40 -11.99 -10.23
C HIS A 172 -2.80 -12.26 -10.82
N ASP A 173 -3.22 -11.50 -11.85
CA ASP A 173 -4.54 -11.61 -12.49
C ASP A 173 -5.73 -11.50 -11.51
N ILE A 174 -5.55 -10.73 -10.43
CA ILE A 174 -6.58 -10.44 -9.44
C ILE A 174 -7.34 -9.19 -9.87
N ASP A 175 -8.67 -9.30 -10.02
CA ASP A 175 -9.51 -8.15 -10.35
C ASP A 175 -9.69 -7.26 -9.12
N ALA A 176 -8.84 -6.23 -9.00
CA ALA A 176 -8.92 -5.22 -7.97
C ALA A 176 -9.09 -3.80 -8.55
N ILE A 177 -9.89 -2.99 -7.87
CA ILE A 177 -9.92 -1.53 -7.97
C ILE A 177 -9.52 -0.94 -6.63
N CYS A 178 -9.15 0.34 -6.55
CA CYS A 178 -8.85 1.00 -5.28
C CYS A 178 -9.68 2.26 -5.09
N PHE A 179 -10.28 2.39 -3.91
CA PHE A 179 -10.85 3.64 -3.43
C PHE A 179 -9.85 4.36 -2.53
N VAL A 180 -9.48 5.59 -2.91
CA VAL A 180 -8.43 6.36 -2.26
C VAL A 180 -8.98 7.06 -1.03
N ALA A 181 -8.52 6.64 0.14
CA ALA A 181 -8.74 7.36 1.38
C ALA A 181 -8.05 8.73 1.36
N LYS A 182 -8.62 9.70 2.07
CA LYS A 182 -8.00 11.00 2.33
C LYS A 182 -6.55 10.81 2.80
N GLN A 183 -5.67 11.67 2.32
CA GLN A 183 -4.25 11.64 2.64
C GLN A 183 -3.89 12.87 3.50
N PRO A 184 -3.24 12.69 4.66
CA PRO A 184 -2.67 13.83 5.39
C PRO A 184 -1.50 14.43 4.59
N GLU A 185 -0.97 15.57 5.04
CA GLU A 185 0.21 16.17 4.42
C GLU A 185 1.37 15.15 4.33
N LEU A 186 1.88 14.98 3.11
CA LEU A 186 2.94 14.03 2.84
C LEU A 186 4.28 14.61 3.28
N HIS A 187 4.86 14.01 4.33
CA HIS A 187 6.26 14.23 4.64
C HIS A 187 7.15 13.63 3.54
N LEU A 188 8.25 14.32 3.21
CA LEU A 188 9.20 13.87 2.20
C LEU A 188 9.75 12.48 2.51
N SER A 189 9.97 12.16 3.79
CA SER A 189 10.40 10.83 4.26
C SER A 189 9.40 9.74 3.89
N THR A 190 8.10 10.00 4.04
CA THR A 190 7.04 9.08 3.61
C THR A 190 7.12 8.87 2.10
N ARG A 191 7.21 9.96 1.31
CA ARG A 191 7.28 9.84 -0.15
C ARG A 191 8.50 9.02 -0.61
N ILE A 192 9.67 9.26 -0.03
CA ILE A 192 10.89 8.50 -0.33
C ILE A 192 10.69 7.01 0.02
N ARG A 193 10.17 6.71 1.20
CA ARG A 193 9.85 5.34 1.62
C ARG A 193 8.92 4.64 0.62
N GLU A 194 7.90 5.33 0.13
CA GLU A 194 6.96 4.75 -0.81
C GLU A 194 7.56 4.48 -2.20
N VAL A 195 8.49 5.33 -2.67
CA VAL A 195 9.25 5.06 -3.90
C VAL A 195 10.05 3.76 -3.75
N PHE A 196 10.78 3.60 -2.65
CA PHE A 196 11.53 2.37 -2.38
C PHE A 196 10.63 1.14 -2.21
N ALA A 197 9.50 1.29 -1.52
CA ALA A 197 8.54 0.20 -1.32
C ALA A 197 7.93 -0.27 -2.66
N ARG A 198 7.73 0.64 -3.60
CA ARG A 198 7.23 0.33 -4.95
C ARG A 198 8.28 -0.35 -5.81
N ILE A 199 9.52 0.13 -5.78
CA ILE A 199 10.65 -0.54 -6.46
C ILE A 199 10.81 -1.95 -5.92
N LYS A 200 10.77 -2.12 -4.59
CA LYS A 200 10.80 -3.45 -3.97
C LYS A 200 9.65 -4.32 -4.46
N ALA A 201 8.42 -3.79 -4.56
CA ALA A 201 7.29 -4.57 -5.08
C ALA A 201 7.52 -5.02 -6.53
N VAL A 202 8.07 -4.15 -7.40
CA VAL A 202 8.45 -4.55 -8.77
C VAL A 202 9.50 -5.65 -8.75
N LEU A 203 10.54 -5.54 -7.91
CA LEU A 203 11.57 -6.58 -7.78
C LEU A 203 10.99 -7.90 -7.25
N ASP A 204 10.13 -7.85 -6.23
CA ASP A 204 9.45 -9.02 -5.68
C ASP A 204 8.66 -9.75 -6.79
N LEU A 205 7.98 -9.00 -7.68
CA LEU A 205 7.25 -9.57 -8.82
C LEU A 205 8.19 -10.20 -9.86
N ILE A 206 9.28 -9.53 -10.21
CA ILE A 206 10.29 -10.07 -11.16
C ILE A 206 10.90 -11.37 -10.61
N LEU A 207 11.11 -11.44 -9.29
CA LEU A 207 11.72 -12.58 -8.61
C LEU A 207 10.71 -13.68 -8.25
N GLY A 208 9.42 -13.53 -8.54
CA GLY A 208 8.39 -14.51 -8.21
C GLY A 208 8.24 -14.75 -6.70
N VAL A 209 8.37 -13.69 -5.89
CA VAL A 209 8.24 -13.80 -4.42
C VAL A 209 6.80 -14.15 -4.04
N GLU A 210 6.64 -15.22 -3.27
CA GLU A 210 5.35 -15.67 -2.75
C GLU A 210 5.00 -15.01 -1.39
N PRO A 211 3.72 -15.09 -0.96
CA PRO A 211 3.32 -14.65 0.37
C PRO A 211 4.05 -15.40 1.49
N TYR A 212 4.32 -14.70 2.58
CA TYR A 212 5.01 -15.28 3.74
C TYR A 212 4.20 -16.42 4.39
N PHE A 213 2.88 -16.29 4.38
CA PHE A 213 1.98 -17.30 4.95
C PHE A 213 0.69 -17.35 4.13
N LEU A 214 0.42 -18.49 3.48
CA LEU A 214 -0.86 -18.75 2.82
C LEU A 214 -1.82 -19.46 3.78
N GLY A 215 -1.41 -20.54 4.44
CA GLY A 215 -2.34 -21.30 5.29
C GLY A 215 -3.47 -21.94 4.48
N ASN A 216 -4.49 -22.46 5.15
CA ASN A 216 -5.62 -23.14 4.49
C ASN A 216 -6.68 -22.12 4.02
N PRO A 217 -7.33 -22.35 2.87
CA PRO A 217 -8.47 -21.54 2.44
C PRO A 217 -9.53 -21.44 3.53
N THR A 218 -10.02 -20.23 3.75
CA THR A 218 -11.13 -19.88 4.64
C THR A 218 -12.08 -18.96 3.86
N PRO A 219 -12.86 -19.52 2.91
CA PRO A 219 -13.68 -18.74 2.00
C PRO A 219 -14.68 -17.85 2.76
N LEU A 220 -14.82 -16.60 2.33
CA LEU A 220 -15.82 -15.70 2.89
C LEU A 220 -17.20 -15.90 2.22
N PRO A 221 -18.30 -15.46 2.84
CA PRO A 221 -19.65 -15.64 2.29
C PRO A 221 -19.79 -15.14 0.86
N ASN A 222 -20.45 -15.93 0.00
CA ASN A 222 -20.83 -15.44 -1.33
C ASN A 222 -21.84 -14.31 -1.18
N SER A 223 -21.52 -13.14 -1.74
CA SER A 223 -22.41 -11.99 -1.73
C SER A 223 -23.21 -11.96 -3.02
N THR A 224 -24.51 -12.19 -2.95
CA THR A 224 -25.47 -11.99 -4.05
C THR A 224 -26.13 -10.62 -4.03
N LYS A 225 -25.81 -9.76 -3.06
CA LYS A 225 -26.33 -8.39 -2.96
C LYS A 225 -25.26 -7.42 -3.43
N LEU A 226 -25.66 -6.39 -4.19
CA LEU A 226 -24.95 -5.13 -4.43
C LEU A 226 -26.02 -4.04 -4.45
#